data_AF-A0A3E0MS91-F1
#
_entry.id   AF-A0A3E0MS91-F1
#
_cell.length_a   1.000
_cell.length_b   1.000
_cell.length_c   1.000
_cell.angle_alpha   90.00
_cell.angle_beta   90.00
_cell.angle_gamma   90.00
#
_symmetry.space_group_name_H-M   'P 1'
#
loop_
_entity.id
_entity.type
_entity.pdbx_description
1 polymer ?
#
loop_
_entity_poly.entity_id
_entity_poly.type
_entity_poly.pdbx_seq_one_letter_code
_entity_poly.pdbx_strand_id
1 'polypeptide(L)' 'MSTKTSKPLPKWFDGTVYKEGGTVSNPYTGEWADLSAEELSMYDVIKGAEFTRNYKILQKGLDWFRRANAEAYMTLLD' A
#
# COMPACT_ATOMS: atom_id res chain seq x y z
N MET A 1 11.70 14.85 12.66
CA MET A 1 11.71 14.28 11.30
C MET A 1 11.64 12.77 11.46
N SER A 2 10.44 12.22 11.67
CA SER A 2 10.27 10.78 11.89
C SER A 2 10.56 10.05 10.59
N THR A 3 11.71 9.39 10.51
CA THR A 3 12.09 8.53 9.40
C THR A 3 11.13 7.35 9.37
N LYS A 4 10.04 7.46 8.58
CA LYS A 4 9.22 6.30 8.21
C LYS A 4 10.14 5.32 7.49
N THR A 5 10.55 4.27 8.19
CA THR A 5 11.40 3.21 7.67
C THR A 5 10.63 2.44 6.61
N SER A 6 10.63 2.95 5.38
CA SER A 6 9.96 2.31 4.25
C SER A 6 10.58 0.93 4.01
N LYS A 7 9.73 -0.10 3.92
CA LYS A 7 10.22 -1.45 3.64
C LYS A 7 10.51 -1.61 2.14
N PRO A 8 11.56 -2.36 1.78
CA PRO A 8 11.80 -2.66 0.38
C PRO A 8 10.66 -3.49 -0.20
N LEU A 9 10.28 -3.16 -1.43
CA LEU A 9 9.28 -3.90 -2.19
C LEU A 9 9.75 -5.35 -2.42
N PRO A 10 8.83 -6.32 -2.38
CA PRO A 10 9.17 -7.73 -2.54
C PRO A 10 9.52 -8.04 -4.01
N LYS A 11 10.34 -9.07 -4.24
CA LYS A 11 10.79 -9.47 -5.60
C LYS A 11 9.68 -9.83 -6.58
N TRP A 12 8.49 -10.17 -6.08
CA TRP A 12 7.33 -10.51 -6.91
C TRP A 12 6.51 -9.28 -7.30
N PHE A 13 6.83 -8.10 -6.77
CA PHE A 13 6.16 -6.86 -7.10
C PHE A 13 6.42 -6.51 -8.57
N ASP A 14 5.34 -6.37 -9.33
CA ASP A 14 5.35 -6.11 -10.77
C ASP A 14 4.58 -4.81 -11.10
N GLY A 15 4.49 -3.90 -10.13
CA GLY A 15 3.84 -2.60 -10.28
C GLY A 15 4.83 -1.51 -10.67
N THR A 16 4.30 -0.31 -10.90
CA THR A 16 5.14 0.89 -11.06
C THR A 16 5.62 1.35 -9.69
N VAL A 17 6.93 1.54 -9.54
CA VAL A 17 7.52 2.09 -8.33
C VAL A 17 7.54 3.61 -8.45
N TYR A 18 6.75 4.29 -7.63
CA TYR A 18 6.76 5.73 -7.54
C TYR A 18 8.09 6.23 -6.97
N LYS A 19 8.49 7.46 -7.34
CA LYS A 19 9.69 8.11 -6.80
C LYS A 19 9.41 8.85 -5.49
N GLU A 20 8.16 9.24 -5.30
CA GLU A 20 7.70 10.03 -4.15
C GLU A 20 6.45 9.36 -3.58
N GLY A 21 6.28 9.51 -2.26
CA GLY A 21 5.09 9.08 -1.55
C GLY A 21 3.91 10.03 -1.78
N GLY A 22 2.83 9.82 -1.04
CA GLY A 22 1.65 10.67 -1.12
C GLY A 22 0.65 10.37 -0.02
N THR A 23 -0.27 11.32 0.18
CA THR A 23 -1.39 11.15 1.10
C THR A 23 -2.55 10.49 0.37
N VAL A 24 -3.01 9.36 0.88
CA VAL A 24 -4.17 8.63 0.35
C VAL A 24 -5.31 8.75 1.34
N SER A 25 -6.53 8.99 0.85
CA SER A 25 -7.74 9.04 1.67
C SER A 25 -8.61 7.80 1.43
N ASN A 26 -9.15 7.24 2.51
CA ASN A 26 -10.13 6.17 2.46
C ASN A 26 -11.49 6.75 2.04
N PRO A 27 -12.05 6.36 0.87
CA PRO A 27 -13.31 6.90 0.38
C PRO A 27 -14.53 6.50 1.22
N TYR A 28 -14.41 5.49 2.08
CA TYR A 28 -15.53 5.00 2.91
C TYR A 28 -15.61 5.69 4.27
N THR A 29 -14.46 5.96 4.90
CA THR A 29 -14.41 6.58 6.24
C THR A 29 -14.06 8.06 6.19
N GLY A 30 -13.45 8.54 5.10
CA GLY A 30 -12.92 9.90 4.98
C GLY A 30 -11.58 10.12 5.68
N GLU A 31 -11.02 9.09 6.32
CA GLU A 31 -9.69 9.16 6.93
C GLU A 31 -8.58 9.22 5.86
N TRP A 32 -7.37 9.60 6.26
CA TRP A 32 -6.22 9.66 5.37
C TRP A 32 -4.97 9.11 6.03
N ALA A 33 -4.06 8.58 5.22
CA ALA A 33 -2.75 8.14 5.65
C ALA A 33 -1.68 8.60 4.66
N ASP A 34 -0.56 9.08 5.21
CA ASP A 34 0.63 9.40 4.43
C ASP A 34 1.41 8.12 4.13
N LEU A 35 1.59 7.84 2.85
CA LEU A 35 2.33 6.67 2.37
C LEU A 35 3.69 7.09 1.82
N SER A 36 4.71 6.26 2.05
CA SER A 36 5.98 6.35 1.33
C SER A 36 5.80 6.01 -0.16
N ALA A 37 6.82 6.23 -0.97
CA ALA A 37 6.79 5.91 -2.39
C ALA A 37 6.51 4.41 -2.63
N GLU A 38 7.14 3.54 -1.84
CA GLU A 38 6.96 2.09 -1.91
C GLU A 38 5.57 1.66 -1.42
N GLU A 39 5.08 2.25 -0.32
CA GLU A 39 3.75 1.97 0.20
C GLU A 39 2.67 2.38 -0.81
N LEU A 40 2.78 3.58 -1.39
CA LEU A 40 1.86 4.06 -2.42
C LEU A 40 1.88 3.14 -3.64
N SER A 41 3.06 2.67 -4.05
CA SER A 41 3.22 1.72 -5.16
C SER A 41 2.53 0.38 -4.86
N MET A 42 2.66 -0.13 -3.63
CA MET A 42 1.97 -1.36 -3.23
C MET A 42 0.47 -1.16 -3.12
N TYR A 43 0.02 -0.02 -2.59
CA TYR A 43 -1.40 0.31 -2.47
C TYR A 43 -2.10 0.28 -3.83
N ASP A 44 -1.47 0.86 -4.86
CA ASP A 44 -1.98 0.86 -6.23
C ASP A 44 -2.11 -0.58 -6.79
N VAL A 45 -1.09 -1.42 -6.56
CA VAL A 45 -1.13 -2.84 -6.94
C VAL A 45 -2.25 -3.60 -6.22
N ILE A 46 -2.46 -3.33 -4.93
CA ILE A 46 -3.55 -3.93 -4.13
C ILE A 46 -4.90 -3.55 -4.73
N LYS A 47 -5.14 -2.27 -5.03
CA LYS A 47 -6.41 -1.80 -5.62
C LYS A 47 -6.62 -2.32 -7.04
N GLY A 48 -5.57 -2.38 -7.86
CA GLY A 48 -5.62 -3.03 -9.17
C GLY A 48 -5.93 -4.53 -9.07
N ALA A 49 -5.32 -5.23 -8.11
CA ALA A 49 -5.59 -6.65 -7.87
C ALA A 49 -7.01 -6.90 -7.36
N GLU A 50 -7.55 -6.02 -6.52
CA GLU A 50 -8.95 -6.04 -6.07
C GLU A 50 -9.91 -5.88 -7.26
N PHE A 51 -9.69 -4.86 -8.10
CA PHE A 51 -10.53 -4.58 -9.27
C PHE A 51 -10.51 -5.72 -10.30
N THR A 52 -9.32 -6.29 -10.55
CA THR A 52 -9.14 -7.42 -11.48
C THR A 52 -9.49 -8.79 -10.86
N ARG A 53 -9.88 -8.82 -9.58
CA ARG A 53 -10.15 -10.05 -8.80
C ARG A 53 -8.95 -11.00 -8.76
N ASN A 54 -7.73 -10.48 -8.83
CA ASN A 54 -6.50 -11.24 -8.66
C ASN A 54 -6.19 -11.44 -7.17
N TYR A 55 -6.92 -12.33 -6.52
CA TYR A 55 -6.83 -12.57 -5.08
C TYR A 55 -5.43 -13.02 -4.61
N LYS A 56 -4.63 -13.64 -5.51
CA LYS A 56 -3.28 -14.07 -5.20
C LYS A 56 -2.33 -12.88 -5.01
N ILE A 57 -2.42 -11.87 -5.87
CA ILE A 57 -1.63 -10.64 -5.72
C ILE A 57 -2.21 -9.79 -4.59
N LEU A 58 -3.53 -9.72 -4.48
CA LEU A 58 -4.20 -9.00 -3.40
C LEU A 58 -3.71 -9.47 -2.03
N GLN A 59 -3.78 -10.76 -1.73
CA GLN A 59 -3.33 -11.30 -0.44
C GLN A 59 -1.85 -11.03 -0.18
N LYS A 60 -0.99 -11.23 -1.18
CA LYS A 60 0.45 -10.94 -1.04
C LYS A 60 0.73 -9.46 -0.77
N GLY A 61 -0.02 -8.57 -1.42
CA GLY A 61 0.06 -7.13 -1.22
C GLY A 61 -0.39 -6.75 0.19
N LEU A 62 -1.57 -7.21 0.61
CA LEU A 62 -2.08 -6.99 1.98
C LEU A 62 -1.11 -7.51 3.04
N ASP A 63 -0.56 -8.71 2.87
CA ASP A 63 0.41 -9.33 3.78
C ASP A 63 1.73 -8.54 3.90
N TRP A 64 2.19 -7.95 2.79
CA TRP A 64 3.35 -7.08 2.81
C TRP A 64 2.99 -5.74 3.46
N PHE A 65 1.87 -5.14 3.09
CA PHE A 65 1.46 -3.79 3.51
C PHE A 65 1.22 -3.73 5.01
N ARG A 66 0.53 -4.72 5.59
CA ARG A 66 0.35 -4.83 7.06
C ARG A 66 1.66 -4.86 7.84
N ARG A 67 2.75 -5.33 7.23
CA ARG A 67 4.08 -5.38 7.85
C ARG A 67 4.87 -4.11 7.60
N ALA A 68 4.65 -3.45 6.46
CA ALA A 68 5.31 -2.19 6.12
C ALA A 68 4.75 -1.05 6.96
N ASN A 69 3.42 -0.91 6.99
CA ASN A 69 2.73 0.17 7.68
C ASN A 69 1.37 -0.32 8.20
N ALA A 70 1.37 -0.80 9.45
CA ALA A 70 0.18 -1.36 10.08
C ALA A 70 -0.90 -0.29 10.31
N GLU A 71 -0.51 0.95 10.61
CA GLU A 71 -1.47 2.06 10.82
C GLU A 71 -2.21 2.37 9.50
N ALA A 72 -1.46 2.60 8.42
CA ALA A 72 -2.08 2.88 7.12
C ALA A 72 -2.88 1.69 6.58
N TYR A 73 -2.49 0.46 6.91
CA TYR A 73 -3.27 -0.74 6.58
C TYR A 73 -4.66 -0.65 7.20
N MET A 74 -4.75 -0.41 8.51
CA MET A 74 -6.03 -0.34 9.22
C MET A 74 -6.89 0.83 8.74
N THR A 75 -6.26 1.95 8.37
CA THR A 75 -6.99 3.12 7.88
C THR A 75 -7.50 2.97 6.45
N LEU A 76 -6.74 2.33 5.55
CA LEU A 76 -7.03 2.35 4.10
C LEU A 76 -7.52 1.02 3.51
N LEU A 77 -7.23 -0.11 4.16
CA LEU A 77 -7.33 -1.45 3.57
C LEU A 77 -8.07 -2.47 4.46
N ASP A 78 -8.39 -2.13 5.70
CA ASP A 78 -9.29 -2.89 6.58
C ASP A 78 -10.76 -2.49 6.33
#